data_AF-A0A8H4ET00-F1
#
_entry.id   AF-A0A8H4ET00-F1
#
_cell.length_a   1.000
_cell.length_b   1.000
_cell.length_c   1.000
_cell.angle_alpha   90.00
_cell.angle_beta   90.00
_cell.angle_gamma   90.00
#
_symmetry.space_group_name_H-M   'P 1'
#
loop_
_entity.id
_entity.type
_entity.pdbx_description
1 polymer ?
#
loop_
_entity_poly.entity_id
_entity_poly.type
_entity_poly.pdbx_seq_one_letter_code
_entity_poly.pdbx_strand_id
1 'polypeptide(L)'
;MKLKSGVDYCQCCLVITLSLMLMTCPILQLAKIVAFNKAGLHLSWIDHFYLILLIILIITILCLACNLHRDDPSSAISIALLVIIMVFILTWYFLLYRYTRITHYEMDIPLLCPAEYNYTSPLVKSACQIRSANLVFMWITGVIFALPFLFALLVWYLQYCPIPFIPFVGC
;
A
#
# COMPACT_ATOMS: atom_id res chain seq x y z
N MET A 1 -30.73 -0.55 15.72
CA MET A 1 -30.31 -1.83 15.09
C MET A 1 -29.76 -1.67 13.65
N LYS A 2 -29.89 -0.52 12.96
CA LYS A 2 -29.37 -0.31 11.58
C LYS A 2 -27.87 0.02 11.46
N LEU A 3 -27.20 0.43 12.54
CA LEU A 3 -25.78 0.81 12.49
C LEU A 3 -24.83 -0.38 12.28
N LYS A 4 -25.21 -1.57 12.77
CA LYS A 4 -24.35 -2.76 12.72
C LYS A 4 -24.19 -3.28 11.28
N SER A 5 -25.28 -3.30 10.50
CA SER A 5 -25.22 -3.78 9.10
C SER A 5 -24.41 -2.88 8.17
N GLY A 6 -24.30 -1.58 8.47
CA GLY A 6 -23.49 -0.64 7.68
C GLY A 6 -21.98 -0.80 7.93
N VAL A 7 -21.60 -1.07 9.18
CA VAL A 7 -20.19 -1.31 9.57
C VAL A 7 -19.69 -2.63 8.99
N ASP A 8 -20.51 -3.68 9.06
CA ASP A 8 -20.16 -5.01 8.52
C ASP A 8 -19.97 -4.96 6.99
N TYR A 9 -20.83 -4.24 6.27
CA TYR A 9 -20.70 -4.06 4.82
C TYR A 9 -19.42 -3.29 4.44
N CYS A 10 -19.12 -2.20 5.16
CA CYS A 10 -17.91 -1.41 4.95
C CYS A 10 -16.65 -2.23 5.15
N GLN A 11 -16.61 -3.06 6.20
CA GLN A 11 -15.49 -3.93 6.51
C GLN A 11 -15.27 -5.01 5.44
N CYS A 12 -16.35 -5.62 4.93
CA CYS A 12 -16.26 -6.58 3.82
C CYS A 12 -15.72 -5.93 2.54
N CYS A 13 -16.21 -4.73 2.17
CA CYS A 13 -15.70 -3.99 1.02
C CYS A 13 -14.21 -3.68 1.17
N LEU A 14 -13.77 -3.21 2.35
CA LEU A 14 -12.37 -2.91 2.61
C LEU A 14 -11.49 -4.16 2.48
N VAL A 15 -11.90 -5.29 3.07
CA VAL A 15 -11.15 -6.55 2.97
C VAL A 15 -11.02 -7.00 1.51
N ILE A 16 -12.11 -6.98 0.74
CA ILE A 16 -12.07 -7.35 -0.68
C ILE A 16 -11.14 -6.43 -1.47
N THR A 17 -11.24 -5.11 -1.27
CA THR A 17 -10.37 -4.14 -1.94
C THR A 17 -8.90 -4.39 -1.60
N LEU A 18 -8.58 -4.62 -0.32
CA LEU A 18 -7.21 -4.91 0.12
C LEU A 18 -6.68 -6.22 -0.47
N SER A 19 -7.51 -7.27 -0.52
CA SER A 19 -7.13 -8.55 -1.15
C SER A 19 -6.84 -8.39 -2.64
N LEU A 20 -7.66 -7.64 -3.38
CA LEU A 20 -7.43 -7.39 -4.81
C LEU A 20 -6.14 -6.59 -5.04
N MET A 21 -5.86 -5.59 -4.20
CA MET A 21 -4.65 -4.78 -4.31
C MET A 21 -3.39 -5.59 -3.98
N LEU A 22 -3.45 -6.43 -2.95
CA LEU A 22 -2.36 -7.34 -2.57
C LEU A 22 -1.98 -8.30 -3.70
N MET A 23 -2.93 -8.72 -4.53
CA MET A 23 -2.67 -9.56 -5.70
C MET A 23 -2.22 -8.76 -6.93
N THR A 24 -2.75 -7.54 -7.11
CA THR A 24 -2.44 -6.72 -8.29
C THR A 24 -1.00 -6.20 -8.27
N CYS A 25 -0.50 -5.75 -7.12
CA CYS A 25 0.88 -5.26 -6.96
C CYS A 25 1.97 -6.27 -7.43
N PRO A 26 2.00 -7.53 -6.97
CA PRO A 26 3.02 -8.49 -7.42
C PRO A 26 2.86 -8.86 -8.90
N ILE A 27 1.63 -8.92 -9.41
CA ILE A 27 1.38 -9.19 -10.84
C ILE A 27 1.96 -8.06 -11.70
N LEU A 28 1.71 -6.79 -11.35
CA LEU A 28 2.25 -5.65 -12.07
C LEU A 28 3.78 -5.55 -11.94
N GLN A 29 4.32 -5.85 -10.77
CA GLN A 29 5.76 -5.89 -10.55
C GLN A 29 6.44 -6.98 -11.40
N LEU A 30 5.84 -8.17 -11.48
CA LEU A 30 6.31 -9.24 -12.35
C LEU A 30 6.17 -8.86 -13.83
N ALA A 31 5.05 -8.24 -14.22
CA ALA A 31 4.84 -7.75 -15.58
C ALA A 31 5.90 -6.72 -15.99
N LYS A 32 6.29 -5.82 -15.08
CA LYS A 32 7.38 -4.86 -15.27
C LYS A 32 8.69 -5.61 -15.57
N ILE A 33 9.06 -6.57 -14.72
CA ILE A 33 10.31 -7.34 -14.87
C ILE A 33 10.35 -8.06 -16.22
N VAL A 34 9.26 -8.72 -16.61
CA VAL A 34 9.16 -9.42 -17.90
C VAL A 34 9.24 -8.44 -19.08
N ALA A 35 8.56 -7.29 -19.00
CA ALA A 35 8.58 -6.29 -20.07
C ALA A 35 9.96 -5.67 -20.26
N PHE A 36 10.68 -5.37 -19.18
CA PHE A 36 12.03 -4.82 -19.25
C PHE A 36 13.02 -5.82 -19.85
N ASN A 37 12.97 -7.08 -19.41
CA ASN A 37 13.79 -8.15 -19.98
C ASN A 37 13.56 -8.30 -21.49
N LYS A 38 12.30 -8.28 -21.94
CA LYS A 38 11.95 -8.37 -23.37
C LYS A 38 12.40 -7.15 -24.17
N ALA A 39 12.39 -5.97 -23.56
CA ALA A 39 12.80 -4.73 -24.20
C ALA A 39 14.33 -4.48 -24.14
N GLY A 40 15.10 -5.35 -23.48
CA GLY A 40 16.53 -5.17 -23.28
C GLY A 40 16.87 -3.98 -22.36
N LEU A 41 15.94 -3.60 -21.48
CA LEU A 41 16.11 -2.47 -20.56
C LEU A 41 16.80 -2.92 -19.27
N HIS A 42 17.53 -1.99 -18.64
CA HIS A 42 18.22 -2.26 -17.39
C HIS A 42 17.21 -2.50 -16.25
N LEU A 43 17.33 -3.65 -15.59
CA LEU A 43 16.56 -3.99 -14.39
C LEU A 43 17.35 -3.67 -13.14
N SER A 44 16.73 -2.91 -12.25
CA SER A 44 17.32 -2.59 -10.95
C SER A 44 17.13 -3.74 -9.97
N TRP A 45 18.08 -3.95 -9.07
CA TRP A 45 17.98 -4.96 -8.01
C TRP A 45 16.78 -4.71 -7.08
N ILE A 46 16.35 -3.45 -6.95
CA ILE A 46 15.20 -3.08 -6.12
C ILE A 46 13.89 -3.70 -6.62
N ASP A 47 13.77 -4.00 -7.91
CA ASP A 47 12.57 -4.61 -8.48
C ASP A 47 12.34 -6.03 -7.96
N HIS A 48 13.42 -6.80 -7.82
CA HIS A 48 13.37 -8.15 -7.29
C HIS A 48 13.16 -8.12 -5.78
N PHE A 49 13.87 -7.22 -5.08
CA PHE A 49 13.70 -7.03 -3.64
C PHE A 49 12.25 -6.67 -3.28
N TYR A 50 11.63 -5.76 -4.02
CA TYR A 50 10.23 -5.37 -3.78
C TYR A 50 9.25 -6.54 -4.05
N LEU A 51 9.47 -7.31 -5.12
CA LEU A 51 8.65 -8.49 -5.41
C LEU A 51 8.75 -9.55 -4.29
N ILE A 52 9.96 -9.80 -3.78
CA ILE A 52 10.17 -10.73 -2.66
C ILE A 52 9.43 -10.24 -1.41
N LEU A 53 9.54 -8.95 -1.09
CA LEU A 53 8.82 -8.36 0.05
C LEU A 53 7.29 -8.50 -0.08
N LEU A 54 6.74 -8.27 -1.27
CA LEU A 54 5.31 -8.48 -1.54
C LEU A 54 4.89 -9.93 -1.31
N ILE A 55 5.68 -10.89 -1.79
CA ILE A 55 5.40 -12.32 -1.62
C ILE A 55 5.45 -12.70 -0.13
N ILE A 56 6.47 -12.24 0.61
CA ILE A 56 6.58 -12.46 2.05
C ILE A 56 5.34 -11.90 2.76
N LEU A 57 4.93 -10.67 2.43
CA LEU A 57 3.75 -10.04 3.01
C LEU A 57 2.49 -10.87 2.77
N ILE A 58 2.27 -11.36 1.55
CA ILE A 58 1.13 -12.22 1.22
C ILE A 58 1.16 -13.50 2.05
N ILE A 59 2.30 -14.17 2.14
CA ILE A 59 2.47 -15.40 2.95
C ILE A 59 2.18 -15.11 4.42
N THR A 60 2.72 -14.02 4.98
CA THR A 60 2.47 -13.62 6.37
C THR A 60 0.99 -13.38 6.63
N ILE A 61 0.29 -12.66 5.74
CA ILE A 61 -1.14 -12.40 5.88
C ILE A 61 -1.94 -13.70 5.84
N LEU A 62 -1.64 -14.61 4.90
CA LEU A 62 -2.29 -15.91 4.81
C LEU A 62 -2.08 -16.75 6.08
N CYS A 63 -0.84 -16.79 6.59
CA CYS A 63 -0.52 -17.49 7.84
C CYS A 63 -1.26 -16.90 9.04
N LEU A 64 -1.35 -15.56 9.16
CA LEU A 64 -2.08 -14.90 10.23
C LEU A 64 -3.59 -15.17 10.13
N ALA A 65 -4.17 -15.10 8.92
CA ALA A 65 -5.57 -15.44 8.69
C ALA A 65 -5.91 -16.87 9.12
N CYS A 66 -5.02 -17.83 8.87
CA CYS A 66 -5.19 -19.21 9.33
C CYS A 66 -5.09 -19.39 10.85
N ASN A 67 -4.28 -18.56 11.53
CA ASN A 67 -4.04 -18.65 12.98
C ASN A 67 -5.06 -17.88 13.84
N LEU A 68 -5.80 -16.92 13.26
CA LEU A 68 -6.84 -16.12 13.94
C LEU A 68 -8.06 -16.93 14.41
N HIS A 69 -8.09 -18.24 14.20
CA HIS A 69 -9.14 -19.13 14.70
C HIS A 69 -8.96 -19.54 16.18
N ARG A 70 -7.87 -19.12 16.83
CA ARG A 70 -7.53 -19.45 18.23
C ARG A 70 -7.47 -18.21 19.14
N ASP A 71 -8.47 -18.12 20.03
CA ASP A 71 -8.47 -17.50 21.36
C ASP A 71 -8.45 -15.96 21.57
N ASP A 72 -9.04 -15.61 22.72
CA ASP A 72 -9.54 -14.32 23.21
C ASP A 72 -8.57 -13.11 23.15
N PRO A 73 -9.07 -11.91 22.79
CA PRO A 73 -8.26 -10.70 22.76
C PRO A 73 -8.10 -10.08 24.16
N SER A 74 -6.90 -10.19 24.75
CA SER A 74 -6.53 -9.40 25.93
C SER A 74 -6.15 -7.96 25.55
N SER A 75 -6.53 -6.99 26.38
CA SER A 75 -6.46 -5.55 26.09
C SER A 75 -5.04 -4.97 25.89
N ALA A 76 -4.00 -5.62 26.42
CA ALA A 76 -2.60 -5.22 26.24
C ALA A 76 -2.05 -5.45 24.82
N ILE A 77 -2.71 -6.31 24.04
CA ILE A 77 -2.35 -6.62 22.64
C ILE A 77 -2.59 -5.40 21.72
N SER A 78 -3.43 -4.44 22.13
CA SER A 78 -3.88 -3.32 21.29
C SER A 78 -2.78 -2.28 20.99
N ILE A 79 -2.00 -1.83 21.99
CA ILE A 79 -0.98 -0.77 21.80
C ILE A 79 0.24 -1.30 21.06
N ALA A 80 0.72 -2.49 21.43
CA ALA A 80 1.87 -3.12 20.75
C ALA A 80 1.56 -3.35 19.26
N LEU A 81 0.35 -3.84 18.95
CA LEU A 81 -0.12 -4.00 17.58
C LEU A 81 -0.20 -2.65 16.83
N LEU A 82 -0.71 -1.60 17.48
CA LEU A 82 -0.77 -0.26 16.90
C LEU A 82 0.63 0.26 16.53
N VAL A 83 1.62 0.10 17.42
CA VAL A 83 3.01 0.50 17.15
C VAL A 83 3.61 -0.30 16.00
N ILE A 84 3.39 -1.62 15.96
CA ILE A 84 3.87 -2.47 14.86
C ILE A 84 3.28 -2.02 13.51
N ILE A 85 1.97 -1.76 13.47
CA ILE A 85 1.29 -1.27 12.26
C ILE A 85 1.84 0.10 11.84
N MET A 86 2.07 1.00 12.78
CA MET A 86 2.64 2.32 12.50
C MET A 86 4.05 2.19 11.88
N VAL A 87 4.92 1.38 12.47
CA VAL A 87 6.27 1.13 11.95
C VAL A 87 6.18 0.54 10.54
N PHE A 88 5.29 -0.44 10.33
CA PHE A 88 5.09 -1.04 9.03
C PHE A 88 4.67 -0.03 7.96
N ILE A 89 3.69 0.85 8.26
CA ILE A 89 3.24 1.90 7.33
C ILE A 89 4.40 2.86 7.00
N LEU A 90 5.15 3.32 7.99
CA LEU A 90 6.28 4.22 7.78
C LEU A 90 7.38 3.56 6.92
N THR A 91 7.71 2.31 7.21
CA THR A 91 8.66 1.53 6.39
C THR A 91 8.15 1.36 4.96
N TRP A 92 6.85 1.10 4.78
CA TRP A 92 6.24 0.96 3.45
C TRP A 92 6.38 2.24 2.62
N TYR A 93 6.04 3.40 3.19
CA TYR A 93 6.21 4.68 2.49
C TYR A 93 7.67 5.00 2.20
N PHE A 94 8.58 4.70 3.12
CA PHE A 94 10.01 4.86 2.87
C PHE A 94 10.47 4.02 1.67
N LEU A 95 10.09 2.73 1.63
CA LEU A 95 10.42 1.85 0.52
C LEU A 95 9.81 2.34 -0.79
N LEU A 96 8.55 2.79 -0.77
CA LEU A 96 7.87 3.32 -1.95
C LEU A 96 8.54 4.59 -2.50
N TYR A 97 8.96 5.49 -1.62
CA TYR A 97 9.73 6.67 -1.99
C TYR A 97 11.07 6.29 -2.64
N ARG A 98 11.81 5.35 -2.03
CA ARG A 98 13.09 4.85 -2.59
C ARG A 98 12.89 4.17 -3.94
N TYR A 99 11.84 3.36 -4.07
CA TYR A 99 11.46 2.70 -5.31
C TYR A 99 11.17 3.72 -6.42
N THR A 100 10.29 4.69 -6.15
CA THR A 100 9.94 5.78 -7.07
C THR A 100 11.18 6.51 -7.58
N ARG A 101 12.08 6.88 -6.66
CA ARG A 101 13.34 7.56 -6.95
C ARG A 101 14.25 6.75 -7.88
N ILE A 102 14.42 5.47 -7.61
CA ILE A 102 15.30 4.60 -8.41
C ILE A 102 14.67 4.35 -9.79
N THR A 103 13.38 4.05 -9.83
CA THR A 103 12.64 3.76 -11.06
C THR A 103 12.50 4.96 -12.00
N HIS A 104 12.57 6.18 -11.47
CA HIS A 104 12.67 7.39 -12.28
C HIS A 104 13.92 7.38 -13.18
N TYR A 105 15.05 6.86 -12.71
CA TYR A 105 16.32 6.83 -13.45
C TYR A 105 16.53 5.56 -14.28
N GLU A 106 15.57 4.63 -14.32
CA GLU A 106 15.68 3.41 -15.13
C GLU A 106 15.53 3.65 -16.63
N MET A 107 14.92 4.78 -17.02
CA MET A 107 14.79 5.18 -18.42
C MET A 107 14.81 6.69 -18.53
N ASP A 108 15.36 7.22 -19.62
CA ASP A 108 15.29 8.64 -19.99
C ASP A 108 13.88 9.06 -20.50
N ILE A 109 12.84 8.30 -20.16
CA ILE A 109 11.46 8.52 -20.54
C ILE A 109 10.69 9.07 -19.33
N PRO A 110 9.87 10.12 -19.50
CA PRO A 110 9.02 10.63 -18.42
C PRO A 110 8.20 9.53 -17.74
N LEU A 111 8.01 9.66 -16.43
CA LEU A 111 7.40 8.64 -15.57
C LEU A 111 5.98 8.23 -16.00
N LEU A 112 5.23 9.14 -16.61
CA LEU A 112 3.85 8.95 -17.06
C LEU A 112 3.73 8.46 -18.51
N CYS A 113 4.84 8.29 -19.22
CA CYS A 113 4.85 7.72 -20.57
C CYS A 113 3.90 8.43 -21.56
N PRO A 114 4.14 9.73 -21.85
CA PRO A 114 3.26 10.51 -22.71
C PRO A 114 3.22 9.95 -24.14
N ALA A 115 2.07 10.07 -24.80
CA ALA A 115 1.84 9.48 -26.10
C ALA A 115 2.74 10.09 -27.20
N GLU A 116 3.12 11.35 -27.02
CA GLU A 116 3.94 12.16 -27.92
C GLU A 116 5.45 11.88 -27.78
N TYR A 117 5.87 11.08 -26.80
CA TYR A 117 7.29 10.74 -26.63
C TYR A 117 7.78 9.89 -27.81
N ASN A 118 9.00 10.16 -28.28
CA ASN A 118 9.60 9.40 -29.38
C ASN A 118 10.20 8.08 -28.88
N TYR A 119 9.34 7.07 -28.73
CA TYR A 119 9.75 5.73 -28.31
C TYR A 119 10.58 5.04 -29.38
N THR A 120 11.70 4.45 -28.96
CA THR A 120 12.58 3.68 -29.86
C THR A 120 11.91 2.43 -30.42
N SER A 121 10.97 1.83 -29.68
CA SER A 121 10.16 0.71 -30.17
C SER A 121 8.82 0.61 -29.42
N PRO A 122 7.83 -0.10 -30.00
CA PRO A 122 6.58 -0.39 -29.30
C PRO A 122 6.78 -1.18 -27.99
N LEU A 123 7.83 -2.01 -27.92
CA LEU A 123 8.19 -2.74 -26.71
C LEU A 123 8.64 -1.80 -25.59
N VAL A 124 9.46 -0.79 -25.91
CA VAL A 124 9.88 0.23 -24.94
C VAL A 124 8.68 1.05 -24.46
N LYS A 125 7.74 1.39 -25.35
CA LYS A 125 6.50 2.07 -24.96
C LYS A 125 5.67 1.25 -23.97
N SER A 126 5.46 -0.02 -24.27
CA SER A 126 4.73 -0.94 -23.38
C SER A 126 5.43 -1.11 -22.02
N ALA A 127 6.76 -1.30 -22.02
CA ALA A 127 7.54 -1.38 -20.78
C ALA A 127 7.44 -0.11 -19.93
N CYS A 128 7.44 1.07 -20.57
CA CYS A 128 7.20 2.34 -19.87
C CYS A 128 5.80 2.35 -19.24
N GLN A 129 4.75 2.03 -19.99
CA GLN A 129 3.38 2.05 -19.50
C GLN A 129 3.18 1.09 -18.32
N ILE A 130 3.77 -0.11 -18.39
CA ILE A 130 3.74 -1.08 -17.29
C ILE A 130 4.48 -0.54 -16.07
N ARG A 131 5.67 0.09 -16.24
CA ARG A 131 6.39 0.78 -15.16
C ARG A 131 5.52 1.83 -14.49
N SER A 132 4.85 2.66 -15.29
CA SER A 132 3.99 3.74 -14.81
C SER A 132 2.78 3.21 -14.04
N ALA A 133 2.07 2.24 -14.61
CA ALA A 133 0.94 1.58 -13.96
C ALA A 133 1.35 0.93 -12.64
N ASN A 134 2.45 0.18 -12.63
CA ASN A 134 3.00 -0.44 -11.44
C ASN A 134 3.25 0.59 -10.32
N LEU A 135 3.91 1.71 -10.65
CA LEU A 135 4.16 2.77 -9.70
C LEU A 135 2.88 3.41 -9.15
N VAL A 136 1.92 3.73 -10.03
CA VAL A 136 0.62 4.30 -9.63
C VAL A 136 -0.12 3.35 -8.70
N PHE A 137 -0.18 2.05 -9.02
CA PHE A 137 -0.82 1.06 -8.18
C PHE A 137 -0.14 0.92 -6.82
N MET A 138 1.19 0.96 -6.74
CA MET A 138 1.88 0.94 -5.44
C MET A 138 1.51 2.15 -4.57
N TRP A 139 1.41 3.35 -5.14
CA TRP A 139 0.99 4.56 -4.42
C TRP A 139 -0.46 4.52 -3.98
N ILE A 140 -1.38 4.10 -4.86
CA ILE A 140 -2.80 3.92 -4.53
C ILE A 140 -2.94 2.93 -3.37
N THR A 141 -2.26 1.78 -3.46
CA THR A 141 -2.25 0.76 -2.40
C THR A 141 -1.75 1.36 -1.09
N GLY A 142 -0.63 2.09 -1.10
CA GLY A 142 -0.09 2.75 0.10
C GLY A 142 -1.10 3.71 0.75
N VAL A 143 -1.77 4.55 -0.04
CA VAL A 143 -2.79 5.49 0.45
C VAL A 143 -3.99 4.75 1.04
N ILE A 144 -4.48 3.70 0.37
CA ILE A 144 -5.61 2.90 0.86
C ILE A 144 -5.27 2.21 2.19
N PHE A 145 -4.03 1.75 2.38
CA PHE A 145 -3.59 1.20 3.66
C PHE A 145 -3.46 2.27 4.76
N ALA A 146 -3.03 3.48 4.42
CA ALA A 146 -2.80 4.55 5.37
C ALA A 146 -4.09 5.22 5.88
N LEU A 147 -5.09 5.43 5.01
CA LEU A 147 -6.29 6.19 5.33
C LEU A 147 -7.11 5.61 6.51
N PRO A 148 -7.42 4.29 6.56
CA PRO A 148 -8.13 3.70 7.70
C PRO A 148 -7.34 3.83 9.01
N PHE A 149 -6.01 3.74 8.94
CA PHE A 149 -5.15 3.88 10.10
C PHE A 149 -5.12 5.32 10.65
N LEU A 150 -4.97 6.31 9.76
CA LEU A 150 -5.05 7.72 10.14
C LEU A 150 -6.42 8.08 10.72
N PHE A 151 -7.48 7.53 10.15
CA PHE A 151 -8.83 7.70 10.68
C PHE A 151 -8.99 7.07 12.07
N ALA A 152 -8.48 5.84 12.28
CA ALA A 152 -8.50 5.18 13.57
C ALA A 152 -7.71 5.96 14.64
N LEU A 153 -6.54 6.48 14.29
CA LEU A 153 -5.74 7.35 15.15
C LEU A 153 -6.47 8.66 15.49
N LEU A 154 -7.13 9.30 14.52
CA LEU A 154 -7.89 10.51 14.75
C LEU A 154 -9.05 10.26 15.72
N VAL A 155 -9.81 9.17 15.53
CA VAL A 155 -10.89 8.79 16.45
C VAL A 155 -10.34 8.52 17.85
N TRP A 156 -9.24 7.78 17.97
CA TRP A 156 -8.58 7.53 19.25
C TRP A 156 -8.13 8.84 19.92
N TYR A 157 -7.49 9.73 19.17
CA TYR A 157 -7.04 11.04 19.67
C TYR A 157 -8.22 11.87 20.19
N LEU A 158 -9.33 11.94 19.45
CA LEU A 158 -10.53 12.67 19.85
C LEU A 158 -11.22 12.08 21.10
N GLN A 159 -11.08 10.78 21.34
CA GLN A 159 -11.67 10.10 22.51
C GLN A 159 -10.84 10.25 23.79
N TYR A 160 -9.51 10.17 23.68
CA TYR A 160 -8.60 10.14 24.83
C TYR A 160 -7.88 11.45 25.11
N CYS A 161 -7.90 12.39 24.16
CA CYS A 161 -7.37 13.74 24.32
C CYS A 161 -8.54 14.73 24.15
N PRO A 162 -9.38 14.93 25.18
CA PRO A 162 -10.35 16.01 25.14
C PRO A 162 -9.55 17.31 24.97
N ILE A 163 -9.77 18.00 23.86
CA ILE A 163 -9.35 19.38 23.70
C ILE A 163 -9.83 20.10 24.97
N PRO A 164 -8.97 20.80 25.72
CA PRO A 164 -9.45 21.65 26.80
C PRO A 164 -10.32 22.72 26.14
N PHE A 165 -11.63 22.45 26.07
CA PHE A 165 -12.61 23.47 25.76
C PHE A 165 -12.41 24.53 26.84
N ILE A 166 -11.96 25.69 26.39
CA ILE A 166 -11.91 26.94 27.13
C ILE A 166 -13.21 27.05 27.96
N PRO A 167 -13.15 27.33 29.27
CA PRO A 167 -14.35 27.54 30.06
C PRO A 167 -14.93 28.89 29.64
N PHE A 168 -15.83 28.90 28.67
CA PHE A 168 -16.72 30.05 28.49
C PHE A 168 -17.84 29.94 29.53
N VAL A 169 -17.61 30.65 30.63
CA VAL A 169 -18.56 31.53 31.33
C VAL A 169 -20.05 31.21 31.14
N GLY A 170 -20.67 30.70 32.21
CA GLY A 170 -21.99 31.09 32.73
C GLY A 170 -23.23 30.86 31.84
N CYS A 171 -24.04 29.87 32.25
CA CYS A 171 -25.44 30.04 32.66
C CYS A 171 -25.82 28.90 33.61
#